data_AF-A0A085V3V3-F1
#
_entry.id   AF-A0A085V3V3-F1
#
_cell.length_a   1.000
_cell.length_b   1.000
_cell.length_c   1.000
_cell.angle_alpha   90.00
_cell.angle_beta   90.00
_cell.angle_gamma   90.00
#
_symmetry.space_group_name_H-M   'P 1'
#
loop_
_entity.id
_entity.type
_entity.pdbx_description
1 polymer ?
#
loop_
_entity_poly.entity_id
_entity_poly.type
_entity_poly.pdbx_seq_one_letter_code
_entity_poly.pdbx_strand_id
1 'polypeptide(L)' 'MALKKPNQQLRRGLLDAASALDDAAHDLFRESQACGDAALLAAAGKIVVLHKHIDALRAYADEVRDGRIVRAV' A
#
# COMPACT_ATOMS: atom_id res chain seq x y z
N MET A 1 9.76 22.82 -4.73
CA MET A 1 9.77 23.24 -3.31
C MET A 1 10.14 22.04 -2.45
N ALA A 2 11.01 22.21 -1.46
CA ALA A 2 11.39 21.11 -0.56
C ALA A 2 10.25 20.81 0.42
N LEU A 3 9.86 19.54 0.52
CA LEU A 3 8.88 19.10 1.53
C LEU A 3 9.41 19.37 2.94
N LYS A 4 8.57 19.94 3.81
CA LYS A 4 8.88 20.05 5.24
C LYS A 4 9.15 18.64 5.81
N LYS A 5 10.10 18.51 6.75
CA LYS A 5 10.42 17.26 7.48
C LYS A 5 9.19 16.39 7.83
N PRO A 6 8.10 16.92 8.43
CA PRO A 6 6.91 16.13 8.75
C PRO A 6 6.20 15.53 7.52
N ASN A 7 6.18 16.24 6.38
CA ASN A 7 5.60 15.73 5.14
C ASN A 7 6.51 14.70 4.46
N GLN A 8 7.83 14.84 4.58
CA GLN A 8 8.76 13.80 4.11
C GLN A 8 8.57 12.49 4.89
N GLN A 9 8.41 12.58 6.21
CA GLN A 9 8.20 11.43 7.07
C GLN A 9 6.82 10.80 6.86
N LEU A 10 5.78 11.61 6.64
CA LEU A 10 4.45 11.13 6.25
C LEU A 10 4.49 10.38 4.91
N ARG A 11 5.09 10.98 3.88
CA ARG A 11 5.26 10.34 2.57
C ARG A 11 6.00 9.00 2.69
N ARG A 12 7.07 8.98 3.50
CA ARG A 12 7.83 7.75 3.72
C ARG A 12 6.99 6.68 4.41
N GLY A 13 6.26 7.03 5.47
CA GLY A 13 5.37 6.09 6.15
C GLY A 13 4.26 5.53 5.26
N LEU A 14 3.68 6.35 4.38
CA LEU A 14 2.68 5.90 3.41
C LEU A 14 3.27 4.89 2.41
N LEU A 15 4.48 5.15 1.91
CA LEU A 15 5.18 4.23 1.00
C LEU A 15 5.61 2.94 1.71
N ASP A 16 6.14 3.03 2.92
CA ASP A 16 6.56 1.87 3.70
C ASP A 16 5.34 0.97 4.03
N ALA A 17 4.19 1.57 4.38
CA ALA A 17 2.95 0.83 4.59
C ALA A 17 2.43 0.18 3.30
N ALA A 18 2.50 0.89 2.17
CA ALA A 18 2.12 0.36 0.86
C ALA A 18 2.98 -0.86 0.48
N SER A 19 4.30 -0.78 0.69
CA SER A 19 5.21 -1.91 0.43
C SER A 19 4.95 -3.09 1.35
N ALA A 20 4.75 -2.86 2.66
CA ALA A 20 4.45 -3.93 3.60
C ALA A 20 3.14 -4.67 3.27
N LEU A 21 2.14 -3.94 2.77
CA LEU A 21 0.89 -4.54 2.29
C LEU A 21 1.09 -5.33 0.99
N ASP A 22 1.96 -4.89 0.09
CA ASP A 22 2.30 -5.60 -1.17
C ASP A 22 2.98 -6.93 -0.84
N ASP A 23 3.96 -6.91 0.06
CA ASP A 23 4.67 -8.11 0.53
C ASP A 23 3.69 -9.10 1.19
N ALA A 24 2.80 -8.61 2.07
CA ALA A 24 1.77 -9.42 2.69
C ALA A 24 0.78 -10.02 1.68
N ALA A 25 0.45 -9.29 0.60
CA ALA A 25 -0.40 -9.79 -0.47
C ALA A 25 0.26 -10.95 -1.22
N HIS A 26 1.55 -10.82 -1.53
CA HIS A 26 2.33 -11.87 -2.18
C HIS A 26 2.47 -13.12 -1.30
N ASP A 27 2.71 -12.96 0.00
CA ASP A 27 2.78 -14.09 0.92
C ASP A 27 1.42 -14.81 1.03
N LEU A 28 0.32 -14.07 1.17
CA LEU A 28 -1.04 -14.62 1.14
C LEU A 28 -1.34 -15.36 -0.16
N PHE A 29 -0.89 -14.83 -1.30
CA PHE A 29 -1.04 -15.50 -2.58
C PHE A 29 -0.27 -16.82 -2.61
N ARG A 30 0.98 -16.81 -2.15
CA ARG A 30 1.84 -18.00 -2.08
C ARG A 30 1.27 -19.08 -1.16
N GLU A 31 0.78 -18.70 0.01
CA GLU A 31 0.11 -19.61 0.94
C GLU A 31 -1.19 -20.16 0.34
N SER A 32 -1.99 -19.33 -0.33
CA SER A 32 -3.24 -19.76 -0.94
C SER A 32 -3.04 -20.76 -2.09
N GLN A 33 -1.94 -20.66 -2.85
CA GLN A 33 -1.56 -21.64 -3.87
C GLN A 33 -1.31 -23.03 -3.26
N ALA A 34 -0.79 -23.10 -2.03
CA ALA A 34 -0.56 -24.36 -1.33
C ALA A 34 -1.87 -24.99 -0.78
N CYS A 35 -2.94 -24.21 -0.61
CA CYS A 35 -4.24 -24.67 -0.10
C CYS A 35 -5.22 -25.14 -1.19
N GLY A 36 -4.90 -24.96 -2.48
CA GLY A 36 -5.72 -25.40 -3.62
C GLY A 36 -6.60 -24.31 -4.25
N ASP A 37 -7.21 -24.63 -5.40
CA ASP A 37 -7.82 -23.64 -6.32
C ASP A 37 -8.95 -22.80 -5.71
N ALA A 38 -9.77 -23.37 -4.83
CA ALA A 38 -10.86 -22.63 -4.17
C ALA A 38 -10.32 -21.56 -3.19
N ALA A 39 -9.25 -21.89 -2.46
CA ALA A 39 -8.57 -20.96 -1.55
C ALA A 39 -7.82 -19.88 -2.35
N LEU A 40 -7.20 -20.27 -3.47
CA LEU A 40 -6.53 -19.35 -4.39
C LEU A 40 -7.51 -18.33 -4.99
N LEU A 41 -8.70 -18.75 -5.44
CA LEU A 41 -9.70 -17.84 -5.99
C LEU A 41 -10.21 -16.85 -4.93
N ALA A 42 -10.44 -17.31 -3.70
CA ALA A 42 -10.85 -16.46 -2.59
C ALA A 42 -9.74 -15.47 -2.17
N ALA A 43 -8.48 -15.91 -2.19
CA ALA A 43 -7.33 -15.06 -1.91
C ALA A 43 -7.12 -14.01 -3.01
N ALA A 44 -7.22 -14.39 -4.28
CA ALA A 44 -7.07 -13.49 -5.42
C ALA A 44 -8.08 -12.32 -5.35
N GLY A 45 -9.35 -12.59 -5.02
CA GLY A 45 -10.36 -11.54 -4.83
C GLY A 45 -9.98 -10.53 -3.73
N LYS A 46 -9.42 -11.01 -2.61
CA LYS A 46 -8.96 -10.15 -1.50
C LYS A 46 -7.69 -9.37 -1.87
N ILE A 47 -6.76 -10.00 -2.57
CA ILE A 47 -5.51 -9.39 -3.06
C ILE A 47 -5.81 -8.23 -4.01
N VAL A 48 -6.79 -8.38 -4.92
CA VAL A 48 -7.23 -7.29 -5.81
C VAL A 48 -7.74 -6.08 -5.01
N VAL A 49 -8.52 -6.32 -3.95
CA VAL A 49 -8.97 -5.23 -3.07
C VAL A 49 -7.79 -4.61 -2.32
N LEU A 50 -6.84 -5.41 -1.87
CA LEU A 50 -5.64 -4.93 -1.17
C LEU A 50 -4.79 -4.04 -2.08
N HIS A 51 -4.52 -4.44 -3.32
CA HIS A 51 -3.78 -3.62 -4.29
C HIS A 51 -4.46 -2.27 -4.55
N LYS A 52 -5.81 -2.21 -4.58
CA LYS A 52 -6.51 -0.90 -4.66
C LYS A 52 -6.19 0.02 -3.48
N HIS A 53 -6.04 -0.53 -2.27
CA HIS A 53 -5.66 0.25 -1.09
C HIS A 53 -4.19 0.67 -1.14
N ILE A 54 -3.30 -0.22 -1.61
CA ILE A 54 -1.89 0.07 -1.84
C ILE A 54 -1.72 1.22 -2.85
N ASP A 55 -2.46 1.17 -3.96
CA ASP A 55 -2.45 2.23 -4.97
C ASP A 55 -2.98 3.55 -4.42
N ALA A 56 -4.03 3.52 -3.59
CA ALA A 56 -4.52 4.71 -2.91
C ALA A 56 -3.47 5.30 -1.94
N LEU A 57 -2.75 4.45 -1.18
CA LEU A 57 -1.65 4.90 -0.31
C LEU A 57 -0.49 5.52 -1.11
N ARG A 58 -0.16 4.95 -2.27
CA ARG A 58 0.84 5.51 -3.20
C ARG A 58 0.37 6.86 -3.76
N ALA A 59 -0.89 6.98 -4.14
CA ALA A 59 -1.48 8.24 -4.59
C ALA A 59 -1.43 9.31 -3.49
N TYR A 60 -1.77 8.96 -2.24
CA TYR A 60 -1.62 9.88 -1.11
C TYR A 60 -0.17 10.27 -0.86
N ALA A 61 0.79 9.36 -1.03
CA ALA A 61 2.22 9.69 -0.91
C ALA A 61 2.67 10.70 -1.99
N ASP A 62 2.12 10.59 -3.20
CA ASP A 62 2.35 11.56 -4.27
C ASP A 62 1.64 12.89 -4.01
N GLU A 63 0.42 12.88 -3.48
CA GLU A 63 -0.26 14.11 -3.06
C GLU A 63 0.48 14.84 -1.92
N VAL A 64 1.07 14.08 -0.98
CA VAL A 64 1.97 14.64 0.04
C VAL A 64 3.20 15.23 -0.64
N ARG A 65 3.78 14.55 -1.65
CA ARG A 65 4.93 15.06 -2.41
C ARG A 65 4.62 16.38 -3.11
N ASP A 66 3.43 16.47 -3.70
CA ASP A 66 2.96 17.64 -4.44
C ASP A 66 2.47 18.76 -3.50
N GLY A 67 2.50 18.52 -2.18
CA GLY A 67 2.10 19.50 -1.16
C GLY A 67 0.58 19.69 -1.04
N ARG A 68 -0.22 18.83 -1.68
CA ARG A 68 -1.69 18.82 -1.60
C ARG A 68 -2.17 18.27 -0.27
N ILE A 69 -1.50 17.23 0.23
CA ILE A 69 -1.68 16.74 1.60
C ILE A 69 -0.54 17.30 2.45
N VAL A 70 -0.91 18.15 3.41
CA VAL A 70 -0.01 18.69 4.42
C VAL A 70 -0.40 18.13 5.77
N ARG A 71 0.54 17.49 6.45
CA ARG A 71 0.35 17.14 7.84
C ARG A 71 0.33 18.45 8.63
N ALA A 72 -0.81 18.76 9.25
CA ALA A 72 -0.93 19.86 10.19
C ALA A 72 -0.13 19.47 11.45
N VAL A 73 1.17 19.76 11.44
CA VAL A 73 2.04 19.75 12.63
C VAL A 73 2.91 20.98 12.57
#